data_AF-A0A2D8BDB2-F1
#
_entry.id   AF-A0A2D8BDB2-F1
#
_cell.length_a   1.000
_cell.length_b   1.000
_cell.length_c   1.000
_cell.angle_alpha   90.00
_cell.angle_beta   90.00
_cell.angle_gamma   90.00
#
_symmetry.space_group_name_H-M   'P 1'
#
loop_
_entity.id
_entity.type
_entity.pdbx_description
1 polymer ?
#
loop_
_entity_poly.entity_id
_entity_poly.type
_entity_poly.pdbx_seq_one_letter_code
_entity_poly.pdbx_strand_id
1 'polypeptide(L)'
;MDDAPAIVLDPGQGVYLGGATLKPLLPYATAIVRESDLEPVDPSQLPALAVELGGSHPFSRLAWILALGGHNGSLAPGYNPNDRYKLLKWPQTEREFPRHFRIATVMMKGPALLTEIAELSGASLAEVTDYVNASLAVGVAEPDIIAPSEPEPAKGGLLGRFRR
;
A
#
# COMPACT_ATOMS: atom_id res chain seq x y z
N MET A 1 -17.28 -17.54 -5.66
CA MET A 1 -15.84 -17.41 -5.37
C MET A 1 -15.51 -18.61 -4.50
N ASP A 2 -15.31 -19.75 -5.14
CA ASP A 2 -15.62 -21.01 -4.45
C ASP A 2 -14.45 -21.50 -3.58
N ASP A 3 -13.29 -20.83 -3.67
CA ASP A 3 -12.05 -21.18 -2.96
C ASP A 3 -11.52 -20.08 -2.01
N ALA A 4 -12.17 -18.90 -1.94
CA ALA A 4 -11.75 -17.84 -1.04
C ALA A 4 -12.37 -18.05 0.36
N PRO A 5 -11.59 -17.91 1.46
CA PRO A 5 -12.15 -18.09 2.79
C PRO A 5 -13.10 -16.94 3.13
N ALA A 6 -14.22 -17.26 3.77
CA ALA A 6 -15.15 -16.25 4.26
C ALA A 6 -14.45 -15.27 5.21
N ILE A 7 -14.77 -13.99 5.06
CA ILE A 7 -14.35 -12.92 5.97
C ILE A 7 -15.59 -12.16 6.42
N VAL A 8 -15.55 -11.64 7.65
CA VAL A 8 -16.59 -10.73 8.16
C VAL A 8 -15.99 -9.34 8.27
N LEU A 9 -16.66 -8.34 7.73
CA LEU A 9 -16.25 -6.95 7.87
C LEU A 9 -16.97 -6.35 9.09
N ASP A 10 -16.22 -5.73 9.99
CA ASP A 10 -16.75 -4.89 11.08
C ASP A 10 -16.28 -3.44 10.87
N PRO A 11 -17.04 -2.64 10.08
CA PRO A 11 -16.72 -1.24 9.86
C PRO A 11 -16.80 -0.39 11.14
N GLY A 12 -17.56 -0.82 12.15
CA GLY A 12 -17.69 -0.11 13.42
C GLY A 12 -16.39 -0.11 14.22
N GLN A 13 -15.54 -1.12 14.05
CA GLN A 13 -14.20 -1.22 14.66
C GLN A 13 -13.05 -1.05 13.65
N GLY A 14 -13.34 -0.98 12.35
CA GLY A 14 -12.32 -0.85 11.30
C GLY A 14 -11.48 -2.12 11.12
N VAL A 15 -12.09 -3.29 11.37
CA VAL A 15 -11.43 -4.59 11.36
C VAL A 15 -12.19 -5.59 10.50
N TYR A 16 -11.48 -6.58 9.96
CA TYR A 16 -12.08 -7.78 9.39
C TYR A 16 -11.78 -8.98 10.30
N LEU A 17 -12.70 -9.93 10.35
CA LEU A 17 -12.53 -11.21 11.01
C LEU A 17 -12.12 -12.24 9.95
N GLY A 18 -11.09 -13.02 10.25
CA GLY A 18 -10.51 -13.94 9.29
C GLY A 18 -9.20 -14.55 9.78
N GLY A 19 -8.67 -15.47 8.97
CA GLY A 19 -7.45 -16.18 9.30
C GLY A 19 -6.21 -15.27 9.32
N ALA A 20 -5.19 -15.72 10.04
CA ALA A 20 -3.94 -14.99 10.18
C ALA A 20 -3.13 -14.87 8.87
N THR A 21 -3.33 -15.74 7.89
CA THR A 21 -2.62 -15.72 6.61
C THR A 21 -3.33 -14.87 5.56
N LEU A 22 -2.58 -14.14 4.75
CA LEU A 22 -3.10 -13.20 3.75
C LEU A 22 -3.24 -13.79 2.37
N LYS A 23 -2.37 -14.72 1.95
CA LYS A 23 -2.43 -15.29 0.59
C LYS A 23 -3.79 -15.87 0.22
N PRO A 24 -4.55 -16.54 1.12
CA PRO A 24 -5.89 -16.99 0.81
C PRO A 24 -6.88 -15.88 0.44
N LEU A 25 -6.59 -14.61 0.77
CA LEU A 25 -7.46 -13.46 0.46
C LEU A 25 -7.21 -12.86 -0.93
N LEU A 26 -6.15 -13.27 -1.64
CA LEU A 26 -5.83 -12.76 -2.98
C LEU A 26 -6.97 -12.89 -4.01
N PRO A 27 -7.84 -13.91 -3.99
CA PRO A 27 -8.99 -13.96 -4.90
C PRO A 27 -9.92 -12.75 -4.77
N TYR A 28 -10.03 -12.13 -3.59
CA TYR A 28 -10.84 -10.92 -3.39
C TYR A 28 -10.25 -9.69 -4.09
N ALA A 29 -8.94 -9.67 -4.39
CA ALA A 29 -8.25 -8.52 -4.97
C ALA A 29 -8.75 -8.14 -6.37
N THR A 30 -9.31 -9.12 -7.09
CA THR A 30 -9.83 -8.95 -8.46
C THR A 30 -11.31 -9.31 -8.57
N ALA A 31 -11.96 -9.62 -7.44
CA ALA A 31 -13.35 -10.00 -7.40
C ALA A 31 -14.27 -8.79 -7.62
N ILE A 32 -15.33 -8.99 -8.39
CA ILE A 32 -16.44 -8.05 -8.46
C ILE A 32 -17.42 -8.41 -7.34
N VAL A 33 -17.34 -7.72 -6.21
CA VAL A 33 -18.25 -7.88 -5.08
C VAL A 33 -19.50 -7.05 -5.33
N ARG A 34 -20.67 -7.70 -5.27
CA ARG A 34 -21.99 -7.10 -5.36
C ARG A 34 -22.67 -7.13 -4.00
N GLU A 35 -23.71 -6.32 -3.83
CA GLU A 35 -24.55 -6.35 -2.62
C GLU A 35 -25.15 -7.74 -2.37
N SER A 36 -25.50 -8.48 -3.42
CA SER A 36 -25.99 -9.86 -3.33
C SER A 36 -24.97 -10.86 -2.82
N ASP A 37 -23.69 -10.51 -2.79
CA ASP A 37 -22.61 -11.36 -2.29
C ASP A 37 -22.36 -11.12 -0.79
N LEU A 38 -23.08 -10.17 -0.17
CA LEU A 38 -22.94 -9.77 1.22
C LEU A 38 -24.11 -10.30 2.05
N GLU A 39 -23.76 -10.93 3.17
CA GLU A 39 -24.73 -11.37 4.18
C GLU A 39 -24.60 -10.48 5.43
N PRO A 40 -25.70 -9.91 5.95
CA PRO A 40 -25.65 -9.13 7.17
C PRO A 40 -25.34 -10.02 8.37
N VAL A 41 -24.46 -9.55 9.26
CA VAL A 41 -24.09 -10.23 10.51
C VAL A 41 -24.62 -9.43 11.69
N ASP A 42 -25.25 -10.10 12.66
CA ASP A 42 -25.70 -9.45 13.90
C ASP A 42 -24.46 -9.07 14.75
N PRO A 43 -24.34 -7.81 15.22
CA PRO A 43 -23.20 -7.38 16.03
C PRO A 43 -22.94 -8.25 17.27
N SER A 44 -23.98 -8.85 17.85
CA SER A 44 -23.85 -9.75 19.00
C SER A 44 -23.10 -11.05 18.67
N GLN A 45 -22.96 -11.42 17.39
CA GLN A 45 -22.25 -12.61 16.94
C GLN A 45 -20.76 -12.37 16.69
N LEU A 46 -20.33 -11.10 16.53
CA LEU A 46 -18.95 -10.75 16.19
C LEU A 46 -17.90 -11.35 17.14
N PRO A 47 -18.09 -11.37 18.48
CA PRO A 47 -17.10 -12.00 19.37
C PRO A 47 -16.92 -13.51 19.12
N ALA A 48 -18.00 -14.23 18.81
CA ALA A 48 -17.94 -15.66 18.50
C ALA A 48 -17.27 -15.90 17.14
N LEU A 49 -17.66 -15.12 16.13
CA LEU A 49 -17.08 -15.19 14.78
C LEU A 49 -15.59 -14.84 14.78
N ALA A 50 -15.14 -13.91 15.62
CA ALA A 50 -13.73 -13.58 15.74
C ALA A 50 -12.90 -14.78 16.21
N VAL A 51 -13.43 -15.61 17.11
CA VAL A 51 -12.77 -16.84 17.56
C VAL A 51 -12.82 -17.91 16.46
N GLU A 52 -13.98 -18.09 15.84
CA GLU A 52 -14.20 -19.10 14.80
C GLU A 52 -13.33 -18.86 13.55
N LEU A 53 -13.25 -17.62 13.09
CA LEU A 53 -12.55 -17.25 11.85
C LEU A 53 -11.05 -17.05 12.04
N GLY A 54 -10.54 -17.10 13.27
CA GLY A 54 -9.10 -17.04 13.56
C GLY A 54 -8.55 -15.68 13.97
N GLY A 55 -9.42 -14.71 14.26
CA GLY A 55 -9.07 -13.44 14.90
C GLY A 55 -9.69 -12.22 14.25
N SER A 56 -9.25 -11.06 14.73
CA SER A 56 -9.60 -9.73 14.23
C SER A 56 -8.33 -9.03 13.73
N HIS A 57 -8.43 -8.41 12.56
CA HIS A 57 -7.31 -7.79 11.85
C HIS A 57 -7.71 -6.43 11.29
N PRO A 58 -6.81 -5.42 11.27
CA PRO A 58 -7.16 -4.08 10.82
C PRO A 58 -7.47 -4.06 9.32
N PHE A 59 -8.41 -3.21 8.90
CA PHE A 59 -8.74 -3.01 7.48
C PHE A 59 -7.55 -2.57 6.63
N SER A 60 -6.57 -1.87 7.19
CA SER A 60 -5.34 -1.55 6.47
C SER A 60 -4.61 -2.81 5.99
N ARG A 61 -4.61 -3.89 6.76
CA ARG A 61 -4.01 -5.16 6.36
C ARG A 61 -4.77 -5.81 5.20
N LEU A 62 -6.11 -5.72 5.22
CA LEU A 62 -6.96 -6.16 4.11
C LEU A 62 -6.72 -5.31 2.86
N ALA A 63 -6.77 -3.98 2.98
CA ALA A 63 -6.50 -3.06 1.87
C ALA A 63 -5.12 -3.31 1.25
N TRP A 64 -4.11 -3.58 2.08
CA TRP A 64 -2.76 -3.91 1.62
C TRP A 64 -2.74 -5.17 0.74
N ILE A 65 -3.35 -6.28 1.17
CA ILE A 65 -3.33 -7.53 0.38
C ILE A 65 -4.17 -7.42 -0.91
N LEU A 66 -5.28 -6.68 -0.86
CA LEU A 66 -6.11 -6.43 -2.05
C LEU A 66 -5.37 -5.55 -3.06
N ALA A 67 -4.67 -4.51 -2.61
CA ALA A 67 -3.86 -3.68 -3.50
C ALA A 67 -2.63 -4.41 -4.07
N LEU A 68 -2.02 -5.30 -3.27
CA LEU A 68 -0.92 -6.18 -3.71
C LEU A 68 -1.37 -7.10 -4.85
N GLY A 69 -2.56 -7.70 -4.74
CA GLY A 69 -3.07 -8.65 -5.74
C GLY A 69 -3.86 -8.04 -6.89
N GLY A 70 -4.25 -6.77 -6.80
CA GLY A 70 -5.29 -6.19 -7.66
C GLY A 70 -4.83 -5.70 -9.03
N HIS A 71 -3.52 -5.50 -9.24
CA HIS A 71 -3.02 -4.80 -10.43
C HIS A 71 -2.01 -5.59 -11.28
N ASN A 72 -1.66 -6.81 -10.86
CA ASN A 72 -0.86 -7.77 -11.62
C ASN A 72 0.43 -7.16 -12.22
N GLY A 73 1.23 -6.50 -11.37
CA GLY A 73 2.49 -5.87 -11.74
C GLY A 73 2.37 -4.52 -12.46
N SER A 74 1.16 -3.97 -12.60
CA SER A 74 0.93 -2.61 -13.10
C SER A 74 0.67 -1.64 -11.95
N LEU A 75 1.09 -0.38 -12.07
CA LEU A 75 0.74 0.63 -11.07
C LEU A 75 -0.76 0.89 -11.05
N ALA A 76 -1.31 1.15 -9.86
CA ALA A 76 -2.69 1.58 -9.70
C ALA A 76 -2.95 2.91 -10.46
N PRO A 77 -4.17 3.13 -10.97
CA PRO A 77 -4.51 4.38 -11.66
C PRO A 77 -4.19 5.62 -10.82
N GLY A 78 -3.63 6.65 -11.46
CA GLY A 78 -3.24 7.90 -10.81
C GLY A 78 -1.77 7.97 -10.38
N TYR A 79 -1.03 6.87 -10.45
CA TYR A 79 0.42 6.83 -10.23
C TYR A 79 1.20 6.71 -11.54
N ASN A 80 2.37 7.35 -11.62
CA ASN A 80 3.19 7.35 -12.82
C ASN A 80 4.37 6.38 -12.67
N PRO A 81 4.61 5.45 -13.63
CA PRO A 81 5.73 4.51 -13.56
C PRO A 81 7.11 5.17 -13.60
N ASN A 82 7.20 6.44 -14.01
CA ASN A 82 8.44 7.21 -14.04
C ASN A 82 8.66 8.07 -12.79
N ASP A 83 7.73 8.07 -11.83
CA ASP A 83 7.96 8.72 -10.55
C ASP A 83 8.94 7.90 -9.69
N ARG A 84 9.59 8.57 -8.75
CA ARG A 84 10.37 7.92 -7.71
C ARG A 84 9.46 7.65 -6.52
N TYR A 85 9.60 6.50 -5.87
CA TYR A 85 8.80 6.10 -4.72
C TYR A 85 9.69 5.86 -3.51
N LYS A 86 9.21 6.22 -2.33
CA LYS A 86 9.87 5.94 -1.05
C LYS A 86 8.86 5.42 -0.03
N LEU A 87 9.37 4.73 0.99
CA LEU A 87 8.60 4.44 2.19
C LEU A 87 8.71 5.62 3.17
N LEU A 88 7.60 5.94 3.83
CA LEU A 88 7.51 6.97 4.87
C LEU A 88 7.96 6.47 6.24
N LYS A 89 7.83 5.16 6.45
CA LYS A 89 8.21 4.45 7.68
C LYS A 89 8.40 2.97 7.38
N TRP A 90 9.07 2.27 8.28
CA TRP A 90 9.19 0.82 8.18
C TRP A 90 7.79 0.17 8.26
N PRO A 91 7.38 -0.64 7.26
CA PRO A 91 6.07 -1.25 7.24
C PRO A 91 6.02 -2.50 8.11
N GLN A 92 4.81 -2.91 8.49
CA GLN A 92 4.61 -4.22 9.09
C GLN A 92 5.00 -5.31 8.10
N THR A 93 5.79 -6.29 8.55
CA THR A 93 6.29 -7.36 7.68
C THR A 93 5.38 -8.59 7.73
N GLU A 94 4.86 -8.98 6.58
CA GLU A 94 4.10 -10.21 6.40
C GLU A 94 5.04 -11.35 5.98
N ARG A 95 5.22 -12.36 6.86
CA ARG A 95 6.20 -13.44 6.68
C ARG A 95 5.99 -14.27 5.42
N GLU A 96 4.76 -14.29 4.91
CA GLU A 96 4.40 -14.98 3.67
C GLU A 96 5.08 -14.40 2.42
N PHE A 97 5.64 -13.18 2.51
CA PHE A 97 6.24 -12.45 1.39
C PHE A 97 7.70 -12.06 1.69
N PRO A 98 8.63 -13.03 1.71
CA PRO A 98 10.01 -12.79 2.17
C PRO A 98 10.82 -11.81 1.31
N ARG A 99 10.44 -11.59 0.04
CA ARG A 99 11.08 -10.59 -0.84
C ARG A 99 10.72 -9.15 -0.45
N HIS A 100 9.56 -8.92 0.17
CA HIS A 100 9.11 -7.58 0.54
C HIS A 100 10.04 -6.87 1.54
N PHE A 101 10.72 -7.64 2.40
CA PHE A 101 11.73 -7.08 3.29
C PHE A 101 12.88 -6.40 2.52
N ARG A 102 13.33 -7.01 1.41
CA ARG A 102 14.40 -6.45 0.57
C ARG A 102 13.91 -5.22 -0.19
N ILE A 103 12.70 -5.26 -0.74
CA ILE A 103 12.07 -4.12 -1.42
C ILE A 103 11.96 -2.94 -0.43
N ALA A 104 11.42 -3.18 0.77
CA ALA A 104 11.29 -2.17 1.81
C ALA A 104 12.65 -1.57 2.23
N THR A 105 13.68 -2.41 2.35
CA THR A 105 15.04 -1.97 2.69
C THR A 105 15.60 -0.99 1.66
N VAL A 106 15.30 -1.19 0.37
CA VAL A 106 15.71 -0.25 -0.68
C VAL A 106 14.90 1.04 -0.58
N MET A 107 13.56 0.94 -0.52
CA MET A 107 12.68 2.12 -0.48
C MET A 107 12.85 3.00 0.76
N MET A 108 13.33 2.44 1.88
CA MET A 108 13.63 3.18 3.10
C MET A 108 14.91 4.02 3.00
N LYS A 109 15.78 3.78 2.02
CA LYS A 109 17.00 4.59 1.80
C LYS A 109 16.68 5.94 1.16
N GLY A 110 15.54 6.05 0.48
CA GLY A 110 15.09 7.27 -0.17
C GLY A 110 14.29 6.97 -1.44
N PRO A 111 13.82 8.03 -2.13
CA PRO A 111 13.11 7.91 -3.40
C PRO A 111 13.91 7.16 -4.47
N ALA A 112 13.29 6.18 -5.12
CA ALA A 112 13.89 5.42 -6.22
C ALA A 112 12.84 5.06 -7.29
N LEU A 113 13.27 4.90 -8.54
CA LEU A 113 12.42 4.38 -9.62
C LEU A 113 12.06 2.91 -9.34
N LEU A 114 10.92 2.44 -9.86
CA LEU A 114 10.51 1.03 -9.70
C LEU A 114 11.57 0.05 -10.25
N THR A 115 12.24 0.41 -11.35
CA THR A 115 13.32 -0.39 -11.96
C THR A 115 14.57 -0.42 -11.09
N GLU A 116 14.97 0.72 -10.49
CA GLU A 116 16.08 0.80 -9.55
C GLU A 116 15.79 -0.05 -8.30
N ILE A 117 14.56 0.00 -7.78
CA ILE A 117 14.15 -0.81 -6.63
C ILE A 117 14.20 -2.30 -6.96
N ALA A 118 13.75 -2.70 -8.15
CA ALA A 118 13.80 -4.09 -8.61
C ALA A 118 15.25 -4.60 -8.67
N GLU A 119 16.15 -3.84 -9.31
CA GLU A 119 17.56 -4.18 -9.42
C GLU A 119 18.22 -4.31 -8.04
N LEU A 120 18.05 -3.32 -7.17
CA LEU A 120 18.72 -3.29 -5.86
C LEU A 120 18.15 -4.29 -4.85
N SER A 121 16.88 -4.65 -4.97
CA SER A 121 16.22 -5.62 -4.07
C SER A 121 16.35 -7.07 -4.55
N GLY A 122 16.65 -7.27 -5.84
CA GLY A 122 16.64 -8.58 -6.50
C GLY A 122 15.22 -9.15 -6.73
N ALA A 123 14.18 -8.33 -6.60
CA ALA A 123 12.80 -8.70 -6.94
C ALA A 123 12.50 -8.40 -8.41
N SER A 124 11.45 -9.01 -8.97
CA SER A 124 10.98 -8.61 -10.30
C SER A 124 10.32 -7.23 -10.27
N LEU A 125 10.30 -6.54 -11.42
CA LEU A 125 9.60 -5.25 -11.54
C LEU A 125 8.11 -5.37 -11.19
N ALA A 126 7.46 -6.48 -11.56
CA ALA A 126 6.07 -6.74 -11.21
C ALA A 126 5.87 -6.80 -9.69
N GLU A 127 6.70 -7.55 -8.97
CA GLU A 127 6.63 -7.65 -7.51
C GLU A 127 6.90 -6.34 -6.80
N VAL A 128 7.85 -5.55 -7.31
CA VAL A 128 8.09 -4.19 -6.80
C VAL A 128 6.88 -3.31 -7.01
N THR A 129 6.27 -3.37 -8.19
CA THR A 129 5.10 -2.56 -8.54
C THR A 129 3.90 -2.91 -7.66
N ASP A 130 3.62 -4.20 -7.48
CA ASP A 130 2.57 -4.70 -6.60
C ASP A 130 2.83 -4.28 -5.14
N TYR A 131 4.07 -4.40 -4.67
CA TYR A 131 4.45 -3.96 -3.33
C TYR A 131 4.25 -2.45 -3.13
N VAL A 132 4.63 -1.64 -4.12
CA VAL A 132 4.43 -0.18 -4.09
C VAL A 132 2.94 0.16 -4.07
N ASN A 133 2.10 -0.48 -4.90
CA ASN A 133 0.65 -0.33 -4.83
C ASN A 133 0.10 -0.63 -3.44
N ALA A 134 0.52 -1.76 -2.85
CA ALA A 134 0.10 -2.17 -1.53
C ALA A 134 0.49 -1.15 -0.45
N SER A 135 1.71 -0.60 -0.54
CA SER A 135 2.20 0.44 0.38
C SER A 135 1.50 1.78 0.20
N LEU A 136 1.18 2.18 -1.04
CA LEU A 136 0.42 3.40 -1.35
C LEU A 136 -1.01 3.31 -0.80
N ALA A 137 -1.68 2.17 -1.00
CA ALA A 137 -3.06 1.95 -0.56
C ALA A 137 -3.25 2.10 0.96
N VAL A 138 -2.19 1.87 1.75
CA VAL A 138 -2.22 2.03 3.22
C VAL A 138 -1.45 3.25 3.72
N GLY A 139 -1.01 4.13 2.81
CA GLY A 139 -0.35 5.39 3.16
C GLY A 139 1.01 5.23 3.83
N VAL A 140 1.76 4.16 3.53
CA VAL A 140 3.13 3.97 4.04
C VAL A 140 4.21 4.22 2.98
N ALA A 141 3.80 4.43 1.73
CA ALA A 141 4.64 4.95 0.66
C ALA A 141 4.04 6.22 0.05
N GLU A 142 4.87 6.99 -0.64
CA GLU A 142 4.44 8.12 -1.46
C GLU A 142 5.32 8.24 -2.71
N PRO A 143 4.79 8.82 -3.81
CA PRO A 143 5.61 9.33 -4.89
C PRO A 143 6.38 10.57 -4.41
N ASP A 144 7.65 10.66 -4.78
CA ASP A 144 8.48 11.85 -4.58
C ASP A 144 8.21 12.82 -5.73
N ILE A 145 7.09 13.54 -5.62
CA ILE A 145 6.73 14.58 -6.57
C ILE A 145 7.54 15.82 -6.18
N ILE A 146 8.60 16.11 -6.93
CA ILE A 146 9.31 17.38 -6.81
C ILE A 146 8.33 18.47 -7.22
N ALA A 147 7.78 19.19 -6.25
CA ALA A 147 7.06 20.42 -6.53
C ALA A 147 8.02 21.36 -7.28
N PRO A 148 7.58 22.01 -8.38
CA PRO A 148 8.41 23.00 -9.05
C PRO A 148 8.85 24.03 -8.00
N SER A 149 10.15 24.20 -7.82
CA SER A 149 10.69 25.25 -6.96
C SER A 149 10.18 26.59 -7.48
N GLU A 150 9.57 27.39 -6.59
CA GLU A 150 9.31 28.79 -6.92
C GLU A 150 10.64 29.45 -7.32
N PRO A 151 10.68 30.22 -8.42
CA PRO A 151 11.90 30.91 -8.80
C PRO A 151 12.31 31.83 -7.64
N GLU A 152 13.55 31.68 -7.17
CA GLU A 152 14.08 32.55 -6.12
C GLU A 152 13.89 34.02 -6.54
N PRO A 153 13.34 34.89 -5.66
CA PRO A 153 13.23 36.30 -5.99
C PRO A 153 14.65 36.81 -6.25
N ALA A 154 14.86 37.40 -7.43
CA ALA A 154 16.14 37.94 -7.86
C ALA A 154 16.71 38.81 -6.73
N LYS A 155 17.88 38.43 -6.20
CA LYS A 155 18.58 39.19 -5.17
C LYS A 155 18.87 40.58 -5.71
N GLY A 156 18.00 41.54 -5.39
CA GLY A 156 18.18 42.96 -5.68
C GLY A 156 19.49 43.42 -5.07
N GLY A 157 20.45 43.75 -5.93
CA GLY A 157 21.80 44.13 -5.55
C GLY A 157 21.81 45.32 -4.57
N LEU A 158 22.61 45.18 -3.52
CA LEU A 158 22.81 46.16 -2.46
C LEU A 158 23.60 47.42 -2.89
N LEU A 159 23.64 47.75 -4.19
CA LEU A 159 24.46 48.81 -4.77
C LEU A 159 23.67 50.08 -5.16
N GLY A 160 22.35 50.11 -4.92
CA GLY A 160 21.52 51.30 -5.18
C GLY A 160 21.61 52.40 -4.12
N ARG A 161 22.38 52.20 -3.04
CA ARG A 161 22.55 53.18 -1.98
C ARG A 161 23.94 53.78 -2.04
N PHE A 162 23.94 55.08 -2.34
CA PHE A 162 25.03 56.06 -2.34
C PHE A 162 25.81 56.25 -3.64
N ARG A 163 25.42 57.29 -4.41
CA ARG A 163 26.32 58.42 -4.72
C ARG A 163 25.62 59.64 -5.35
N ARG A 164 25.65 60.72 -4.56
CA ARG A 164 25.52 62.18 -4.81
C ARG A 164 24.24 62.74 -5.43
#